data_AF-A0A942DU38-F1
#
_entry.id   AF-A0A942DU38-F1
#
_cell.length_a   1.000
_cell.length_b   1.000
_cell.length_c   1.000
_cell.angle_alpha   90.00
_cell.angle_beta   90.00
_cell.angle_gamma   90.00
#
_symmetry.space_group_name_H-M   'P 1'
#
loop_
_entity.id
_entity.type
_entity.pdbx_description
1 polymer ?
#
loop_
_entity_poly.entity_id
_entity_poly.type
_entity_poly.pdbx_seq_one_letter_code
_entity_poly.pdbx_strand_id
1 'polypeptide(L)'
;MITHRIKKAFLVPLCVGLSLFSVSRADEINNESLNLAAHNPGVAAVLELSDGLPGCMNGHKIRANKQWTKQLREMVYGIKKSSGQHVGLYLFQGSLCSVAELAELEALAIKDGLVEILVELAAVRETVKHDFDIKVEPFSEAAKGFKSLIFMLIEESCRLRGRHASFLLTWGKVEDNDRQLFHDKMRSFADLKEFFEDMINFLADLEHSCPKGRAQYEEMLRLYKEQKQQQVAGKK
;
A
#
# COMPACT_ATOMS: atom_id res chain seq x y z
N MET A 1 4.86 -43.30 37.36
CA MET A 1 3.96 -44.10 36.52
C MET A 1 2.74 -43.25 36.22
N ILE A 2 2.75 -42.36 35.22
CA ILE A 2 2.51 -42.59 33.78
C ILE A 2 1.30 -43.49 33.50
N THR A 3 0.16 -42.85 33.25
CA THR A 3 -0.97 -43.16 32.33
C THR A 3 -2.10 -42.18 32.73
N HIS A 4 -2.92 -41.55 31.88
CA HIS A 4 -3.39 -41.83 30.54
C HIS A 4 -3.84 -40.54 29.81
N ARG A 5 -3.51 -40.50 28.51
CA ARG A 5 -4.23 -39.92 27.36
C ARG A 5 -5.66 -39.39 27.58
N ILE A 6 -5.88 -38.13 27.19
CA ILE A 6 -7.10 -37.62 26.51
C ILE A 6 -6.60 -36.75 25.34
N LYS A 7 -6.51 -37.30 24.12
CA LYS A 7 -7.47 -37.19 23.00
C LYS A 7 -7.72 -35.76 22.49
N LYS A 8 -7.15 -35.54 21.30
CA LYS A 8 -7.55 -34.64 20.20
C LYS A 8 -8.99 -34.10 20.26
N ALA A 9 -9.12 -32.78 20.09
CA ALA A 9 -10.18 -32.14 19.32
C ALA A 9 -9.61 -30.81 18.79
N PHE A 10 -9.22 -30.74 17.52
CA PHE A 10 -10.03 -30.41 16.34
C PHE A 10 -10.20 -28.90 16.13
N LEU A 11 -9.62 -28.46 15.00
CA LEU A 11 -10.04 -27.38 14.11
C LEU A 11 -10.81 -26.21 14.73
N VAL A 12 -10.16 -25.05 14.76
CA VAL A 12 -10.84 -23.77 14.52
C VAL A 12 -10.18 -23.15 13.28
N PRO A 13 -10.98 -22.67 12.31
CA PRO A 13 -10.65 -22.79 10.90
C PRO A 13 -9.73 -21.69 10.41
N LEU A 14 -8.83 -22.07 9.49
CA LEU A 14 -8.35 -21.20 8.42
C LEU A 14 -9.60 -20.70 7.66
N CYS A 15 -10.17 -19.60 8.11
CA CYS A 15 -11.07 -18.82 7.27
C CYS A 15 -10.21 -18.16 6.19
N VAL A 16 -9.85 -18.96 5.18
CA VAL A 16 -9.61 -18.47 3.81
C VAL A 16 -10.98 -18.03 3.29
N GLY A 17 -11.48 -16.96 3.88
CA GLY A 17 -12.56 -16.17 3.33
C GLY A 17 -11.94 -15.37 2.20
N LEU A 18 -12.04 -15.91 1.00
CA LEU A 18 -12.14 -15.14 -0.23
C LEU A 18 -13.33 -14.16 -0.08
N SER A 19 -13.14 -13.09 0.67
CA SER A 19 -14.05 -11.97 0.72
C SER A 19 -13.90 -11.21 -0.60
N LEU A 20 -14.76 -11.62 -1.53
CA LEU A 20 -15.49 -10.78 -2.47
C LEU A 20 -15.25 -9.28 -2.26
N PHE A 21 -14.25 -8.71 -2.92
CA PHE A 21 -14.26 -7.26 -3.14
C PHE A 21 -15.11 -6.99 -4.37
N SER A 22 -16.35 -6.57 -4.08
CA SER A 22 -17.05 -5.61 -4.91
C SER A 22 -16.07 -4.46 -5.19
N VAL A 23 -15.84 -4.18 -6.47
CA VAL A 23 -15.28 -2.89 -6.89
C VAL A 23 -16.37 -1.86 -6.60
N SER A 24 -16.42 -1.38 -5.37
CA SER A 24 -17.29 -0.25 -5.01
C SER A 24 -16.66 1.00 -5.62
N ARG A 25 -17.38 1.57 -6.57
CA ARG A 25 -17.13 2.88 -7.15
C ARG A 25 -17.41 3.93 -6.06
N ALA A 26 -16.63 5.00 -6.03
CA ALA A 26 -16.70 6.16 -5.14
C ALA A 26 -16.14 5.98 -3.72
N ASP A 27 -14.88 6.36 -3.54
CA ASP A 27 -14.52 7.58 -2.79
C ASP A 27 -13.06 7.93 -3.09
N GLU A 28 -12.89 8.83 -4.05
CA GLU A 28 -11.64 9.53 -4.26
C GLU A 28 -11.44 10.47 -3.07
N ILE A 29 -10.54 10.12 -2.16
CA ILE A 29 -9.65 11.16 -1.61
C ILE A 29 -9.05 11.81 -2.86
N ASN A 30 -9.44 13.05 -3.14
CA ASN A 30 -8.96 13.87 -4.26
C ASN A 30 -7.44 14.04 -4.14
N ASN A 31 -6.72 13.01 -4.53
CA ASN A 31 -5.37 13.12 -5.01
C ASN A 31 -5.52 13.22 -6.50
N GLU A 32 -5.54 14.46 -6.99
CA GLU A 32 -5.41 14.73 -8.41
C GLU A 32 -4.14 14.00 -8.88
N SER A 33 -4.34 12.90 -9.61
CA SER A 33 -3.27 12.09 -10.14
C SER A 33 -2.60 12.86 -11.27
N LEU A 34 -1.28 12.96 -11.22
CA LEU A 34 -0.50 13.76 -12.14
C LEU A 34 -0.01 12.89 -13.30
N ASN A 35 0.09 13.50 -14.48
CA ASN A 35 0.73 12.87 -15.63
C ASN A 35 2.25 13.09 -15.55
N LEU A 36 2.98 12.03 -15.21
CA LEU A 36 4.43 12.05 -15.07
C LEU A 36 5.14 12.38 -16.39
N ALA A 37 4.53 12.07 -17.54
CA ALA A 37 5.12 12.33 -18.85
C ALA A 37 5.05 13.80 -19.29
N ALA A 38 4.37 14.68 -18.53
CA ALA A 38 4.04 16.02 -18.99
C ALA A 38 5.23 16.97 -19.16
N HIS A 39 6.31 16.78 -18.38
CA HIS A 39 7.36 17.80 -18.24
C HIS A 39 8.80 17.27 -18.33
N ASN A 40 8.99 15.95 -18.45
CA ASN A 40 10.31 15.33 -18.51
C ASN A 40 10.39 14.32 -19.67
N PRO A 41 11.17 14.61 -20.74
CA PRO A 41 11.29 13.73 -21.90
C PRO A 41 11.85 12.33 -21.58
N GLY A 42 12.75 12.24 -20.59
CA GLY A 42 13.29 10.96 -20.14
C GLY A 42 12.21 10.09 -19.50
N VAL A 43 11.39 10.70 -18.64
CA VAL A 43 10.22 10.04 -18.02
C VAL A 43 9.19 9.64 -19.06
N ALA A 44 8.88 10.53 -20.02
CA ALA A 44 7.96 10.23 -21.11
C ALA A 44 8.43 9.01 -21.93
N ALA A 45 9.72 8.95 -22.28
CA ALA A 45 10.29 7.81 -23.01
C ALA A 45 10.22 6.51 -22.21
N VAL A 46 10.53 6.55 -20.91
CA VAL A 46 10.41 5.37 -20.02
C VAL A 46 8.97 4.85 -19.96
N LEU A 47 7.99 5.75 -19.84
CA LEU A 47 6.58 5.39 -19.80
C LEU A 47 6.09 4.84 -21.14
N GLU A 48 6.49 5.46 -22.25
CA GLU A 48 6.14 4.97 -23.60
C GLU A 48 6.67 3.55 -23.85
N LEU A 49 7.89 3.27 -23.39
CA LEU A 49 8.54 1.96 -23.52
C LEU A 49 8.04 0.92 -22.50
N SER A 50 7.22 1.29 -21.51
CA SER A 50 6.77 0.38 -20.45
C SER A 50 5.25 0.19 -20.39
N ASP A 51 4.46 1.16 -20.88
CA ASP A 51 3.00 1.15 -20.82
C ASP A 51 2.38 0.06 -21.70
N GLY A 52 1.68 -0.89 -21.04
CA GLY A 52 0.99 -2.00 -21.69
C GLY A 52 1.88 -3.17 -22.12
N LEU A 53 3.21 -3.12 -21.89
CA LEU A 53 4.11 -4.21 -22.29
C LEU A 53 4.11 -5.39 -21.30
N PRO A 54 4.22 -6.64 -21.79
CA PRO A 54 4.44 -7.81 -20.95
C PRO A 54 5.68 -7.64 -20.06
N GLY A 55 5.54 -7.91 -18.76
CA GLY A 55 6.63 -7.75 -17.79
C GLY A 55 6.79 -6.33 -17.23
N CYS A 56 6.23 -5.32 -17.88
CA CYS A 56 6.23 -3.91 -17.43
C CYS A 56 4.81 -3.50 -16.98
N MET A 57 4.42 -2.25 -17.20
CA MET A 57 3.16 -1.63 -16.75
C MET A 57 1.93 -2.11 -17.55
N ASN A 58 1.69 -3.42 -17.56
CA ASN A 58 0.50 -4.05 -18.13
C ASN A 58 -0.67 -4.10 -17.13
N GLY A 59 -1.82 -4.61 -17.57
CA GLY A 59 -3.01 -4.69 -16.73
C GLY A 59 -2.81 -5.46 -15.41
N HIS A 60 -1.96 -6.49 -15.37
CA HIS A 60 -1.66 -7.22 -14.13
C HIS A 60 -0.85 -6.38 -13.14
N LYS A 61 0.11 -5.59 -13.63
CA LYS A 61 0.86 -4.66 -12.78
C LYS A 61 -0.03 -3.51 -12.30
N ILE A 62 -0.93 -2.98 -13.14
CA ILE A 62 -1.92 -2.00 -12.70
C ILE A 62 -2.81 -2.56 -11.59
N ARG A 63 -3.27 -3.82 -11.71
CA ARG A 63 -4.00 -4.49 -10.63
C ARG A 63 -3.18 -4.58 -9.34
N ALA A 64 -1.91 -4.95 -9.43
CA ALA A 64 -1.02 -5.04 -8.28
C ALA A 64 -0.85 -3.66 -7.62
N ASN A 65 -0.54 -2.61 -8.40
CA ASN A 65 -0.43 -1.25 -7.89
C ASN A 65 -1.72 -0.79 -7.20
N LYS A 66 -2.90 -1.05 -7.77
CA LYS A 66 -4.18 -0.74 -7.12
C LYS A 66 -4.37 -1.46 -5.79
N GLN A 67 -4.01 -2.74 -5.72
CA GLN A 67 -4.09 -3.51 -4.48
C GLN A 67 -3.15 -2.92 -3.41
N TRP A 68 -1.99 -2.45 -3.83
CA TRP A 68 -0.98 -1.88 -2.96
C TRP A 68 -1.37 -0.50 -2.44
N THR A 69 -1.81 0.38 -3.33
CA THR A 69 -2.39 1.67 -2.96
C THR A 69 -3.51 1.50 -1.96
N LYS A 70 -4.37 0.48 -2.15
CA LYS A 70 -5.41 0.13 -1.19
C LYS A 70 -4.83 -0.28 0.17
N GLN A 71 -3.87 -1.21 0.20
CA GLN A 71 -3.26 -1.67 1.45
C GLN A 71 -2.58 -0.55 2.23
N LEU A 72 -1.83 0.33 1.54
CA LEU A 72 -1.22 1.50 2.15
C LEU A 72 -2.28 2.46 2.71
N ARG A 73 -3.36 2.72 1.95
CA ARG A 73 -4.48 3.55 2.44
C ARG A 73 -5.15 2.93 3.68
N GLU A 74 -5.33 1.62 3.70
CA GLU A 74 -5.88 0.90 4.86
C GLU A 74 -4.96 1.01 6.08
N MET A 75 -3.62 1.00 5.90
CA MET A 75 -2.68 1.27 6.99
C MET A 75 -2.77 2.71 7.49
N VAL A 76 -2.81 3.67 6.56
CA VAL A 76 -2.81 5.11 6.90
C VAL A 76 -4.12 5.53 7.57
N TYR A 77 -5.26 5.16 6.99
CA TYR A 77 -6.58 5.69 7.37
C TYR A 77 -7.54 4.62 7.92
N GLY A 78 -7.17 3.34 7.93
CA GLY A 78 -8.04 2.25 8.33
C GLY A 78 -8.91 1.68 7.20
N ILE A 79 -9.64 0.61 7.51
CA ILE A 79 -10.56 -0.06 6.59
C ILE A 79 -11.91 0.65 6.64
N LYS A 80 -12.39 1.11 5.47
CA LYS A 80 -13.72 1.67 5.33
C LYS A 80 -14.80 0.59 5.50
N LYS A 81 -15.67 0.75 6.49
CA LYS A 81 -16.86 -0.08 6.71
C LYS A 81 -18.02 0.38 5.83
N SER A 82 -19.05 -0.47 5.72
CA SER A 82 -20.30 -0.14 5.03
C SER A 82 -21.03 1.07 5.62
N SER A 83 -20.78 1.39 6.91
CA SER A 83 -21.27 2.58 7.58
C SER A 83 -20.59 3.89 7.14
N GLY A 84 -19.55 3.80 6.30
CA GLY A 84 -18.70 4.95 5.92
C GLY A 84 -17.61 5.28 6.95
N GLN A 85 -17.66 4.69 8.14
CA GLN A 85 -16.60 4.83 9.14
C GLN A 85 -15.35 4.04 8.74
N HIS A 86 -14.19 4.56 9.12
CA HIS A 86 -12.93 3.82 9.01
C HIS A 86 -12.61 3.15 10.35
N VAL A 87 -12.01 1.97 10.30
CA VAL A 87 -11.51 1.26 11.48
C VAL A 87 -10.04 0.96 11.29
N GLY A 88 -9.23 1.35 12.27
CA GLY A 88 -7.80 1.12 12.29
C GLY A 88 -7.40 -0.34 12.23
N LEU A 89 -6.10 -0.58 12.04
CA LEU A 89 -5.52 -1.92 11.95
C LEU A 89 -4.73 -2.32 13.19
N TYR A 90 -4.25 -1.34 13.96
CA TYR A 90 -3.25 -1.56 15.00
C TYR A 90 -3.86 -1.38 16.37
N LEU A 91 -3.73 -2.40 17.22
CA LEU A 91 -4.26 -2.36 18.58
C LEU A 91 -3.39 -1.46 19.46
N PHE A 92 -3.98 -0.42 20.02
CA PHE A 92 -3.36 0.47 21.00
C PHE A 92 -4.36 0.73 22.13
N GLN A 93 -3.99 0.40 23.38
CA GLN A 93 -4.81 0.59 24.58
C GLN A 93 -6.27 0.09 24.44
N GLY A 94 -6.44 -1.08 23.81
CA GLY A 94 -7.74 -1.73 23.62
C GLY A 94 -8.57 -1.22 22.44
N SER A 95 -8.07 -0.25 21.68
CA SER A 95 -8.72 0.30 20.49
C SER A 95 -7.92 0.04 19.22
N LEU A 96 -8.61 -0.17 18.10
CA LEU A 96 -7.96 -0.30 16.78
C LEU A 96 -7.74 1.09 16.19
N CYS A 97 -6.48 1.45 15.97
CA CYS A 97 -6.03 2.73 15.44
C CYS A 97 -5.36 2.56 14.07
N SER A 98 -5.52 3.56 13.22
CA SER A 98 -4.80 3.75 11.97
C SER A 98 -3.48 4.47 12.23
N VAL A 99 -2.57 4.48 11.25
CA VAL A 99 -1.30 5.23 11.39
C VAL A 99 -1.56 6.73 11.57
N ALA A 100 -2.60 7.29 10.93
CA ALA A 100 -2.97 8.69 11.12
C ALA A 100 -3.41 8.98 12.57
N GLU A 101 -4.28 8.17 13.14
CA GLU A 101 -4.71 8.31 14.55
C GLU A 101 -3.53 8.12 15.51
N LEU A 102 -2.65 7.15 15.25
CA LEU A 102 -1.44 6.93 16.06
C LEU A 102 -0.46 8.11 15.99
N ALA A 103 -0.36 8.81 14.86
CA ALA A 103 0.44 10.03 14.73
C ALA A 103 -0.11 11.16 15.59
N GLU A 104 -1.43 11.32 15.66
CA GLU A 104 -2.08 12.30 16.54
C GLU A 104 -1.85 11.98 18.02
N LEU A 105 -2.01 10.70 18.40
CA LEU A 105 -1.75 10.23 19.77
C LEU A 105 -0.29 10.41 20.17
N GLU A 106 0.66 10.12 19.28
CA GLU A 106 2.09 10.33 19.53
C GLU A 106 2.41 11.81 19.73
N ALA A 107 1.85 12.70 18.91
CA ALA A 107 2.04 14.14 19.07
C ALA A 107 1.48 14.66 20.41
N LEU A 108 0.31 14.17 20.83
CA LEU A 108 -0.27 14.52 22.14
C LEU A 108 0.59 14.01 23.29
N ALA A 109 1.04 12.75 23.23
CA ALA A 109 1.88 12.17 24.27
C ALA A 109 3.24 12.88 24.40
N ILE A 110 3.84 13.32 23.28
CA ILE A 110 5.06 14.15 23.29
C ILE A 110 4.78 15.48 23.99
N LYS A 111 3.69 16.16 23.59
CA LYS A 111 3.32 17.47 24.14
C LYS A 111 3.09 17.41 25.65
N ASP A 112 2.44 16.35 26.13
CA ASP A 112 2.06 16.19 27.53
C ASP A 112 3.14 15.47 28.36
N GLY A 113 4.26 15.06 27.75
CA GLY A 113 5.38 14.42 28.44
C GLY A 113 5.07 13.00 28.95
N LEU A 114 4.17 12.29 28.28
CA LEU A 114 3.67 10.97 28.69
C LEU A 114 4.61 9.85 28.24
N VAL A 115 5.74 9.71 28.93
CA VAL A 115 6.82 8.77 28.57
C VAL A 115 6.35 7.32 28.42
N GLU A 116 5.51 6.83 29.32
CA GLU A 116 4.99 5.45 29.26
C GLU A 116 4.18 5.20 27.97
N ILE A 117 3.35 6.17 27.58
CA ILE A 117 2.59 6.11 26.32
C ILE A 117 3.51 6.09 25.11
N LEU A 118 4.59 6.88 25.14
CA LEU A 118 5.57 6.91 24.04
C LEU A 118 6.30 5.56 23.87
N VAL A 119 6.54 4.84 24.97
CA VAL A 119 7.12 3.49 24.93
C VAL A 119 6.15 2.49 24.30
N GLU A 120 4.87 2.51 24.68
CA GLU A 120 3.85 1.66 24.07
C GLU A 120 3.67 1.95 22.58
N LEU A 121 3.59 3.23 22.21
CA LEU A 121 3.50 3.68 20.82
C LEU A 121 4.71 3.23 19.99
N ALA A 122 5.92 3.26 20.56
CA ALA A 122 7.11 2.75 19.89
C ALA A 122 7.00 1.25 19.55
N ALA A 123 6.42 0.44 20.43
CA ALA A 123 6.19 -0.98 20.15
C ALA A 123 5.16 -1.19 19.02
N VAL A 124 4.08 -0.39 19.01
CA VAL A 124 3.11 -0.41 17.91
C VAL A 124 3.77 0.01 16.60
N ARG A 125 4.67 1.01 16.62
CA ARG A 125 5.38 1.48 15.44
C ARG A 125 6.22 0.39 14.79
N GLU A 126 6.91 -0.43 15.58
CA GLU A 126 7.65 -1.60 15.05
C GLU A 126 6.72 -2.64 14.41
N THR A 127 5.49 -2.78 14.91
CA THR A 127 4.47 -3.64 14.28
C THR A 127 4.06 -3.08 12.92
N VAL A 128 3.82 -1.76 12.80
CA VAL A 128 3.50 -1.12 11.51
C VAL A 128 4.64 -1.29 10.50
N LYS A 129 5.88 -1.11 10.94
CA LYS A 129 7.08 -1.29 10.09
C LYS A 129 7.21 -2.73 9.59
N HIS A 130 6.95 -3.71 10.45
CA HIS A 130 6.96 -5.12 10.06
C HIS A 130 5.84 -5.46 9.05
N ASP A 131 4.64 -4.92 9.26
CA ASP A 131 3.53 -5.09 8.33
C ASP A 131 3.83 -4.46 6.96
N PHE A 132 4.50 -3.30 6.95
CA PHE A 132 4.97 -2.69 5.71
C PHE A 132 5.94 -3.60 4.97
N ASP A 133 6.95 -4.13 5.67
CA ASP A 133 7.93 -5.06 5.10
C ASP A 133 7.25 -6.27 4.43
N ILE A 134 6.28 -6.89 5.09
CA ILE A 134 5.53 -8.04 4.55
C ILE A 134 4.77 -7.65 3.28
N LYS A 135 4.17 -6.46 3.27
CA LYS A 135 3.36 -5.98 2.14
C LYS A 135 4.21 -5.49 0.97
N VAL A 136 5.40 -4.92 1.24
CA VAL A 136 6.27 -4.34 0.22
C VAL A 136 7.20 -5.38 -0.43
N GLU A 137 7.46 -6.51 0.22
CA GLU A 137 8.36 -7.55 -0.31
C GLU A 137 8.01 -7.97 -1.77
N PRO A 138 6.74 -8.21 -2.14
CA PRO A 138 6.43 -8.59 -3.51
C PRO A 138 6.66 -7.47 -4.55
N PHE A 139 6.67 -6.18 -4.15
CA PHE A 139 7.13 -5.09 -5.04
C PHE A 139 8.60 -5.30 -5.25
N SER A 140 9.32 -5.38 -4.12
CA SER A 140 10.73 -5.02 -4.10
C SER A 140 11.45 -6.05 -4.96
N GLU A 141 11.05 -7.31 -4.84
CA GLU A 141 11.48 -8.37 -5.74
C GLU A 141 11.13 -8.12 -7.21
N ALA A 142 9.91 -7.66 -7.51
CA ALA A 142 9.51 -7.32 -8.88
C ALA A 142 10.21 -6.05 -9.44
N ALA A 143 10.68 -5.17 -8.58
CA ALA A 143 11.25 -3.86 -8.90
C ALA A 143 12.78 -3.86 -8.99
N LYS A 144 13.47 -4.86 -8.42
CA LYS A 144 14.95 -4.97 -8.38
C LYS A 144 15.63 -4.70 -9.73
N GLY A 145 15.09 -5.24 -10.83
CA GLY A 145 15.66 -5.04 -12.18
C GLY A 145 15.39 -3.68 -12.81
N PHE A 146 14.53 -2.86 -12.21
CA PHE A 146 14.03 -1.60 -12.77
C PHE A 146 14.14 -0.44 -11.78
N LYS A 147 14.93 -0.59 -10.71
CA LYS A 147 14.99 0.36 -9.60
C LYS A 147 15.42 1.77 -10.04
N SER A 148 16.40 1.87 -10.94
CA SER A 148 16.83 3.14 -11.52
C SER A 148 15.73 3.84 -12.35
N LEU A 149 14.93 3.08 -13.10
CA LEU A 149 13.80 3.61 -13.85
C LEU A 149 12.66 4.04 -12.91
N ILE A 150 12.35 3.21 -11.92
CA ILE A 150 11.35 3.54 -10.90
C ILE A 150 11.76 4.79 -10.12
N PHE A 151 13.04 4.94 -9.78
CA PHE A 151 13.57 6.12 -9.11
C PHE A 151 13.37 7.39 -9.96
N MET A 152 13.61 7.34 -11.27
CA MET A 152 13.33 8.47 -12.17
C MET A 152 11.85 8.88 -12.15
N LEU A 153 10.94 7.90 -12.08
CA LEU A 153 9.49 8.17 -11.98
C LEU A 153 9.10 8.73 -10.61
N ILE A 154 9.71 8.24 -9.52
CA ILE A 154 9.55 8.77 -8.16
C ILE A 154 10.02 10.22 -8.11
N GLU A 155 11.20 10.51 -8.66
CA GLU A 155 11.78 11.86 -8.70
C GLU A 155 10.82 12.84 -9.37
N GLU A 156 10.27 12.47 -10.53
CA GLU A 156 9.31 13.31 -11.24
C GLU A 156 7.99 13.49 -10.48
N SER A 157 7.45 12.42 -9.87
CA SER A 157 6.24 12.53 -9.04
C SER A 157 6.44 13.47 -7.86
N CYS A 158 7.54 13.32 -7.12
CA CYS A 158 7.87 14.21 -6.01
C CYS A 158 8.10 15.65 -6.48
N ARG A 159 8.76 15.85 -7.63
CA ARG A 159 8.98 17.18 -8.21
C ARG A 159 7.67 17.87 -8.55
N LEU A 160 6.75 17.19 -9.24
CA LEU A 160 5.45 17.75 -9.63
C LEU A 160 4.56 18.08 -8.42
N ARG A 161 4.73 17.34 -7.31
CA ARG A 161 4.01 17.56 -6.05
C ARG A 161 4.71 18.55 -5.10
N GLY A 162 5.87 19.09 -5.46
CA GLY A 162 6.65 19.98 -4.59
C GLY A 162 7.26 19.28 -3.36
N ARG A 163 7.43 17.96 -3.40
CA ARG A 163 7.89 17.10 -2.29
C ARG A 163 9.38 16.79 -2.38
N HIS A 164 10.21 17.83 -2.51
CA HIS A 164 11.65 17.70 -2.76
C HIS A 164 12.47 17.07 -1.62
N ALA A 165 11.92 17.07 -0.40
CA ALA A 165 12.56 16.50 0.78
C ALA A 165 11.95 15.16 1.21
N SER A 166 11.07 14.57 0.39
CA SER A 166 10.39 13.32 0.73
C SER A 166 11.39 12.20 1.02
N PHE A 167 11.14 11.45 2.10
CA PHE A 167 11.92 10.24 2.38
C PHE A 167 11.82 9.21 1.23
N LEU A 168 10.73 9.22 0.45
CA LEU A 168 10.55 8.35 -0.70
C LEU A 168 11.67 8.53 -1.75
N LEU A 169 12.17 9.76 -1.94
CA LEU A 169 13.32 10.02 -2.81
C LEU A 169 14.59 9.36 -2.29
N THR A 170 14.82 9.47 -0.98
CA THR A 170 16.00 8.88 -0.34
C THR A 170 15.91 7.35 -0.43
N TRP A 171 14.75 6.79 -0.11
CA TRP A 171 14.49 5.35 -0.15
C TRP A 171 14.61 4.77 -1.57
N GLY A 172 14.05 5.44 -2.58
CA GLY A 172 14.10 4.99 -3.98
C GLY A 172 15.50 5.01 -4.59
N LYS A 173 16.41 5.85 -4.07
CA LYS A 173 17.79 5.97 -4.55
C LYS A 173 18.72 4.88 -4.03
N VAL A 174 18.41 4.28 -2.88
CA VAL A 174 19.29 3.30 -2.23
C VAL A 174 19.08 1.93 -2.85
N GLU A 175 20.08 1.42 -3.57
CA GLU A 175 20.03 0.10 -4.22
C GLU A 175 19.95 -1.04 -3.19
N ASP A 176 20.85 -1.03 -2.20
CA ASP A 176 20.99 -2.05 -1.17
C ASP A 176 20.67 -1.49 0.22
N ASN A 177 19.97 -2.26 1.07
CA ASN A 177 19.58 -1.90 2.45
C ASN A 177 18.43 -0.89 2.57
N ASP A 178 17.56 -0.78 1.57
CA ASP A 178 16.34 0.02 1.61
C ASP A 178 15.44 -0.31 2.82
N ARG A 179 15.34 -1.58 3.21
CA ARG A 179 14.68 -2.05 4.42
C ARG A 179 15.32 -1.47 5.69
N GLN A 180 16.63 -1.63 5.86
CA GLN A 180 17.32 -1.09 7.05
C GLN A 180 17.16 0.43 7.12
N LEU A 181 17.31 1.12 5.99
CA LEU A 181 17.14 2.56 5.90
C LEU A 181 15.73 2.99 6.31
N PHE A 182 14.69 2.29 5.83
CA PHE A 182 13.31 2.51 6.25
C PHE A 182 13.19 2.36 7.78
N HIS A 183 13.73 1.28 8.34
CA HIS A 183 13.66 1.02 9.77
C HIS A 183 14.36 2.08 10.63
N ASP A 184 15.49 2.62 10.16
CA ASP A 184 16.28 3.64 10.86
C ASP A 184 15.65 5.04 10.80
N LYS A 185 14.89 5.31 9.74
CA LYS A 185 14.35 6.64 9.43
C LYS A 185 12.90 6.82 9.86
N MET A 186 12.10 5.77 9.91
CA MET A 186 10.70 5.83 10.37
C MET A 186 10.63 5.83 11.90
N ARG A 187 10.92 6.98 12.52
CA ARG A 187 11.07 7.12 13.97
C ARG A 187 9.81 7.60 14.68
N SER A 188 8.85 8.12 13.92
CA SER A 188 7.54 8.56 14.38
C SER A 188 6.43 8.01 13.47
N PHE A 189 5.20 7.99 13.97
CA PHE A 189 4.04 7.71 13.14
C PHE A 189 3.78 8.82 12.11
N ALA A 190 4.22 10.05 12.39
CA ALA A 190 4.19 11.13 11.41
C ALA A 190 5.09 10.81 10.19
N ASP A 191 6.30 10.29 10.43
CA ASP A 191 7.22 9.87 9.36
C ASP A 191 6.59 8.74 8.52
N LEU A 192 6.02 7.73 9.18
CA LEU A 192 5.35 6.61 8.51
C LEU A 192 4.16 7.08 7.67
N LYS A 193 3.33 7.95 8.24
CA LYS A 193 2.17 8.54 7.56
C LYS A 193 2.61 9.27 6.29
N GLU A 194 3.59 10.18 6.41
CA GLU A 194 4.08 10.96 5.29
C GLU A 194 4.65 10.06 4.19
N PHE A 195 5.48 9.09 4.56
CA PHE A 195 6.07 8.15 3.62
C PHE A 195 5.01 7.31 2.90
N PHE A 196 4.01 6.78 3.61
CA PHE A 196 2.93 6.01 2.99
C PHE A 196 2.05 6.87 2.09
N GLU A 197 1.75 8.11 2.48
CA GLU A 197 1.01 9.07 1.64
C GLU A 197 1.78 9.40 0.36
N ASP A 198 3.09 9.62 0.45
CA ASP A 198 3.94 9.87 -0.73
C ASP A 198 4.02 8.63 -1.64
N MET A 199 4.08 7.42 -1.09
CA MET A 199 3.98 6.18 -1.88
C MET A 199 2.62 6.03 -2.57
N ILE A 200 1.51 6.30 -1.87
CA ILE A 200 0.15 6.28 -2.42
C ILE A 200 0.05 7.24 -3.61
N ASN A 201 0.59 8.45 -3.45
CA ASN A 201 0.62 9.49 -4.48
C ASN A 201 1.40 9.04 -5.70
N PHE A 202 2.62 8.55 -5.50
CA PHE A 202 3.46 8.03 -6.57
C PHE A 202 2.79 6.90 -7.35
N LEU A 203 2.21 5.92 -6.66
CA LEU A 203 1.52 4.79 -7.31
C LEU A 203 0.31 5.25 -8.12
N ALA A 204 -0.42 6.27 -7.65
CA ALA A 204 -1.54 6.85 -8.36
C ALA A 204 -1.09 7.61 -9.63
N ASP A 205 0.00 8.39 -9.55
CA ASP A 205 0.58 9.10 -10.69
C ASP A 205 1.10 8.11 -11.75
N LEU A 206 1.77 7.05 -11.30
CA LEU A 206 2.26 5.98 -12.16
C LEU A 206 1.11 5.27 -12.89
N GLU A 207 0.04 4.93 -12.18
CA GLU A 207 -1.15 4.35 -12.80
C GLU A 207 -1.76 5.33 -13.82
N HIS A 208 -1.85 6.60 -13.45
CA HIS A 208 -2.43 7.62 -14.31
C HIS A 208 -1.64 7.82 -15.62
N SER A 209 -0.33 7.62 -15.54
CA SER A 209 0.60 7.82 -16.64
C SER A 209 0.73 6.58 -17.56
N CYS A 210 0.03 5.47 -17.25
CA CYS A 210 0.04 4.23 -18.05
C CYS A 210 -1.35 3.90 -18.63
N PRO A 211 -1.84 4.66 -19.63
CA PRO A 211 -3.17 4.46 -20.20
C PRO A 211 -3.38 3.08 -20.86
N LYS A 212 -2.39 2.49 -21.55
CA LYS A 212 -2.54 1.16 -22.17
C LYS A 212 -2.66 0.07 -21.10
N GLY A 213 -1.84 0.13 -20.06
CA GLY A 213 -1.91 -0.75 -18.90
C GLY A 213 -3.28 -0.69 -18.22
N ARG A 214 -3.82 0.53 -18.02
CA ARG A 214 -5.17 0.71 -17.46
C ARG A 214 -6.25 0.09 -18.34
N ALA A 215 -6.21 0.32 -19.66
CA ALA A 215 -7.16 -0.28 -20.59
C ALA A 215 -7.14 -1.83 -20.53
N GLN A 216 -5.95 -2.43 -20.44
CA GLN A 216 -5.81 -3.88 -20.24
C GLN A 216 -6.41 -4.35 -18.91
N TYR A 217 -6.23 -3.58 -17.83
CA TYR A 217 -6.83 -3.88 -16.54
C TYR A 217 -8.36 -3.83 -16.56
N GLU A 218 -8.92 -2.79 -17.19
CA GLU A 218 -10.37 -2.64 -17.35
C GLU A 218 -10.97 -3.80 -18.13
N GLU A 219 -10.30 -4.23 -19.20
CA GLU A 219 -10.71 -5.39 -20.00
C GLU A 219 -10.69 -6.68 -19.17
N MET A 220 -9.66 -6.91 -18.36
CA MET A 220 -9.63 -8.06 -17.44
C MET A 220 -10.79 -8.04 -16.44
N LEU A 221 -11.15 -6.87 -15.90
CA LEU A 221 -12.29 -6.74 -15.00
C LEU A 221 -13.62 -7.05 -15.71
N ARG A 222 -13.77 -6.61 -16.97
CA ARG A 222 -14.95 -6.91 -17.80
C ARG A 222 -15.11 -8.42 -17.98
N LEU A 223 -14.04 -9.09 -18.45
CA LEU A 223 -14.04 -10.53 -18.68
C LEU A 223 -14.32 -11.33 -17.40
N TYR A 224 -13.75 -10.93 -16.26
CA TYR A 224 -14.03 -11.57 -14.98
C TYR A 224 -15.51 -11.48 -14.56
N LYS A 225 -16.14 -10.31 -14.76
CA LYS A 225 -17.57 -10.11 -14.45
C LYS A 225 -18.46 -10.98 -15.33
N GLU A 226 -18.17 -11.07 -16.62
CA GLU A 226 -18.92 -11.89 -17.58
C GLU A 226 -18.84 -13.37 -17.24
N GLN A 227 -17.63 -13.88 -16.95
CA GLN A 227 -17.43 -15.27 -16.51
C GLN A 227 -18.22 -15.59 -15.24
N LYS A 228 -18.21 -14.67 -14.26
CA LYS A 228 -18.96 -14.86 -13.00
C LYS A 228 -20.48 -14.91 -13.25
N GLN A 229 -21.00 -14.08 -14.15
CA GLN A 229 -22.43 -14.09 -14.50
C GLN A 229 -22.83 -15.39 -15.21
N GLN A 230 -22.00 -15.88 -16.14
CA GLN A 230 -22.23 -17.15 -16.84
C GLN A 230 -22.21 -18.35 -15.88
N GLN A 231 -21.30 -18.37 -14.90
CA GLN A 231 -21.24 -19.43 -13.88
C GLN A 231 -22.46 -19.44 -12.95
N VAL A 232 -23.08 -18.29 -12.69
CA VAL A 232 -24.31 -18.19 -11.90
C VAL A 232 -25.53 -18.59 -12.73
N ALA A 233 -25.54 -18.25 -14.02
CA ALA A 233 -26.64 -18.60 -14.94
C ALA A 233 -26.67 -20.10 -15.27
N GLY A 234 -25.52 -20.75 -15.45
CA GLY A 234 -25.43 -22.19 -15.75
C GLY A 234 -25.62 -23.14 -14.56
N LYS A 235 -25.85 -22.60 -13.35
CA LYS A 235 -26.17 -23.35 -12.12
C LYS A 235 -27.66 -23.28 -11.73
N LYS A 236 -28.49 -22.62 -12.54
CA LYS A 236 -29.95 -22.60 -12.41
C LYS A 236 -30.57 -23.59 -13.38
#